data_AF-A0A8B9WCW2-F1
#
_entry.id   AF-A0A8B9WCW2-F1
#
_cell.length_a   1.000
_cell.length_b   1.000
_cell.length_c   1.000
_cell.angle_alpha   90.00
_cell.angle_beta   90.00
_cell.angle_gamma   90.00
#
_symmetry.space_group_name_H-M   'P 1'
#
loop_
_entity.id
_entity.type
_entity.pdbx_description
1 polymer ?
#
loop_
_entity_poly.entity_id
_entity_poly.type
_entity_poly.pdbx_seq_one_letter_code
_entity_poly.pdbx_strand_id
1 'polypeptide(L)'
;MLELELDGNPITEDEYLENALKLIPGINLKGQGGRKIRSFSKRKCFAFDWPSSDKKLLLHIEEVLDNQLDENFQKKSEDFCSYILPIILSHFINIMYLSVLGTLVEAYIYAVNSGGVPLPCLENAVTTLAQLENSAAVQKAAGHYSEQMTKRLSLPTDTLQELLEVHAACEKEAIAVFMEHSFKDEKKDFQKKFLVM
;
A
#
# COMPACT_ATOMS: atom_id res chain seq x y z
N MET A 1 -32.14 -8.67 -11.16
CA MET A 1 -31.31 -7.45 -11.21
C MET A 1 -31.78 -6.57 -10.08
N LEU A 2 -30.88 -5.98 -9.29
CA LEU A 2 -31.27 -5.08 -8.21
C LEU A 2 -31.42 -3.69 -8.83
N GLU A 3 -32.60 -3.08 -8.75
CA GLU A 3 -32.91 -1.83 -9.47
C GLU A 3 -32.24 -0.58 -8.86
N LEU A 4 -31.42 -0.76 -7.80
CA LEU A 4 -30.77 0.32 -7.04
C LEU A 4 -31.75 1.45 -6.74
N GLU A 5 -32.86 1.10 -6.10
CA GLU A 5 -33.88 2.05 -5.65
C GLU A 5 -34.03 2.04 -4.13
N LEU A 6 -34.28 3.21 -3.57
CA LEU A 6 -34.64 3.40 -2.17
C LEU A 6 -35.82 4.37 -2.09
N ASP A 7 -36.90 3.93 -1.44
CA ASP A 7 -38.15 4.70 -1.32
C ASP A 7 -38.68 5.20 -2.68
N GLY A 8 -38.51 4.38 -3.73
CA GLY A 8 -38.94 4.69 -5.10
C GLY A 8 -38.07 5.70 -5.85
N ASN A 9 -36.90 6.06 -5.30
CA ASN A 9 -35.93 6.93 -5.96
C ASN A 9 -34.69 6.12 -6.37
N PRO A 10 -34.13 6.37 -7.56
CA PRO A 10 -32.87 5.75 -7.96
C PRO A 10 -31.73 6.24 -7.06
N ILE A 11 -30.89 5.31 -6.62
CA ILE A 11 -29.72 5.54 -5.79
C ILE A 11 -28.46 5.02 -6.47
N THR A 12 -27.32 5.54 -6.07
CA THR A 12 -26.01 5.04 -6.48
C THR A 12 -25.65 3.75 -5.73
N GLU A 13 -24.68 3.01 -6.26
CA GLU A 13 -24.11 1.81 -5.61
C GLU A 13 -23.53 2.14 -4.23
N ASP A 14 -22.90 3.30 -4.09
CA ASP A 14 -22.33 3.75 -2.81
C ASP A 14 -23.44 4.10 -1.80
N GLU A 15 -24.51 4.76 -2.24
CA GLU A 15 -25.69 5.01 -1.39
C GLU A 15 -26.38 3.71 -0.98
N TYR A 16 -26.42 2.72 -1.88
CA TYR A 16 -26.90 1.38 -1.57
C TYR A 16 -26.05 0.73 -0.47
N LEU A 17 -24.72 0.81 -0.57
CA LEU A 17 -23.81 0.31 0.46
C LEU A 17 -24.00 1.03 1.80
N GLU A 18 -24.04 2.36 1.81
CA GLU A 18 -24.23 3.11 3.05
C GLU A 18 -25.58 2.81 3.69
N ASN A 19 -26.63 2.61 2.89
CA ASN A 19 -27.93 2.18 3.39
C ASN A 19 -27.90 0.77 3.96
N ALA A 20 -27.26 -0.18 3.28
CA ALA A 20 -27.10 -1.57 3.76
C ALA A 20 -26.30 -1.66 5.06
N LEU A 21 -25.42 -0.68 5.33
CA LEU A 21 -24.62 -0.61 6.55
C LEU A 21 -25.32 0.13 7.71
N LYS A 22 -26.50 0.75 7.50
CA LYS A 22 -27.28 1.39 8.58
C LYS A 22 -27.66 0.35 9.64
N LEU A 23 -27.56 0.75 10.92
CA LEU A 23 -28.00 -0.11 12.02
C LEU A 23 -29.53 -0.15 12.03
N ILE A 24 -30.12 -1.34 12.01
CA ILE A 24 -31.55 -1.51 12.23
C ILE A 24 -31.82 -1.34 13.74
N PRO A 25 -32.60 -0.33 14.17
CA PRO A 25 -32.93 -0.15 15.58
C PRO A 25 -33.66 -1.37 16.12
N GLY A 26 -33.24 -1.90 17.26
CA GLY A 26 -33.89 -3.03 17.93
C GLY A 26 -33.42 -4.43 17.50
N ILE A 27 -32.80 -4.58 16.33
CA ILE A 27 -32.10 -5.83 15.98
C ILE A 27 -30.65 -5.68 16.43
N ASN A 28 -30.36 -6.12 17.65
CA ASN A 28 -28.99 -6.42 18.07
C ASN A 28 -28.51 -7.64 17.26
N LEU A 29 -28.19 -7.44 15.98
CA LEU A 29 -27.32 -8.34 15.25
C LEU A 29 -26.01 -8.34 16.04
N LYS A 30 -25.86 -9.35 16.91
CA LYS A 30 -24.60 -9.73 17.55
C LYS A 30 -23.49 -10.06 16.53
N GLY A 31 -23.73 -9.88 15.22
CA GLY A 31 -22.72 -9.81 14.19
C GLY A 31 -22.01 -8.46 14.23
N GLN A 32 -20.85 -8.42 14.90
CA GLN A 32 -19.95 -7.26 14.88
C GLN A 32 -19.47 -6.85 13.47
N GLY A 33 -19.80 -7.60 12.42
CA GLY A 33 -19.35 -7.40 11.04
C GLY A 33 -19.71 -6.03 10.46
N GLY A 34 -20.97 -5.60 10.53
CA GLY A 34 -21.39 -4.29 9.97
C GLY A 34 -20.78 -3.08 10.71
N ARG A 35 -20.38 -3.24 11.98
CA ARG A 35 -19.64 -2.20 12.72
C ARG A 35 -18.17 -2.13 12.29
N LYS A 36 -17.54 -3.27 11.99
CA LYS A 36 -16.15 -3.36 11.53
C LYS A 36 -15.97 -2.90 10.07
N ILE A 37 -16.97 -3.07 9.21
CA ILE A 37 -16.89 -2.51 7.85
C ILE A 37 -16.91 -0.97 7.90
N ARG A 38 -17.65 -0.37 8.84
CA ARG A 38 -17.68 1.09 9.01
C ARG A 38 -16.40 1.72 9.53
N SER A 39 -15.47 0.94 10.09
CA SER A 39 -14.16 1.48 10.50
C SER A 39 -13.21 1.71 9.32
N PHE A 40 -13.55 1.25 8.11
CA PHE A 40 -12.80 1.62 6.90
C PHE A 40 -13.17 3.04 6.47
N SER A 41 -12.16 3.91 6.42
CA SER A 41 -12.29 5.34 6.14
C SER A 41 -12.63 5.65 4.68
N LYS A 42 -12.30 4.75 3.75
CA LYS A 42 -12.74 4.78 2.35
C LYS A 42 -13.41 3.47 1.99
N ARG A 43 -14.57 3.56 1.34
CA ARG A 43 -15.39 2.43 0.91
C ARG A 43 -16.01 2.80 -0.44
N LYS A 44 -16.16 1.80 -1.31
CA LYS A 44 -16.73 1.93 -2.66
C LYS A 44 -17.52 0.67 -2.96
N CYS A 45 -18.68 0.80 -3.59
CA CYS A 45 -19.51 -0.31 -4.04
C CYS A 45 -19.59 -0.32 -5.56
N PHE A 46 -19.68 -1.53 -6.13
CA PHE A 46 -19.90 -1.77 -7.55
C PHE A 46 -20.96 -2.87 -7.66
N ALA A 47 -21.98 -2.64 -8.49
CA ALA A 47 -22.98 -3.63 -8.83
C ALA A 47 -22.71 -4.12 -10.26
N PHE A 48 -22.61 -5.43 -10.42
CA PHE A 48 -22.37 -6.08 -11.70
C PHE A 48 -23.64 -6.79 -12.16
N ASP A 49 -24.01 -6.56 -13.41
CA ASP A 49 -24.99 -7.39 -14.09
C ASP A 49 -24.42 -8.78 -14.36
N TRP A 50 -25.28 -9.72 -14.75
CA TRP A 50 -24.80 -11.05 -15.11
C TRP A 50 -23.90 -10.96 -16.35
N PRO A 51 -22.72 -11.63 -16.35
CA PRO A 51 -21.81 -11.58 -17.49
C PRO A 51 -22.42 -12.11 -18.79
N SER A 52 -23.37 -13.05 -18.69
CA SER A 52 -24.16 -13.55 -19.80
C SER A 52 -25.43 -14.22 -19.27
N SER A 53 -26.49 -14.26 -20.09
CA SER A 53 -27.67 -15.09 -19.82
C SER A 53 -27.48 -16.56 -20.23
N ASP A 54 -26.43 -16.88 -21.01
CA ASP A 54 -26.14 -18.24 -21.45
C ASP A 54 -25.36 -19.02 -20.38
N LYS A 55 -26.02 -20.03 -19.81
CA LYS A 55 -25.42 -20.92 -18.80
C LYS A 55 -24.21 -21.69 -19.31
N LYS A 56 -24.14 -22.03 -20.60
CA LYS A 56 -22.99 -22.73 -21.17
C LYS A 56 -21.76 -21.82 -21.23
N LEU A 57 -21.96 -20.55 -21.59
CA LEU A 57 -20.90 -19.55 -21.55
C LEU A 57 -20.43 -19.30 -20.11
N LEU A 58 -21.37 -19.20 -19.15
CA LEU A 58 -21.02 -19.01 -17.74
C LEU A 58 -20.20 -20.17 -17.15
N LEU A 59 -20.36 -21.40 -17.63
CA LEU A 59 -19.55 -22.55 -17.20
C LEU A 59 -18.09 -22.47 -17.66
N HIS A 60 -17.84 -21.77 -18.77
CA HIS A 60 -16.53 -21.61 -19.40
C HIS A 60 -16.13 -20.14 -19.47
N ILE A 61 -16.55 -19.33 -18.50
CA ILE A 61 -16.45 -17.86 -18.55
C ILE A 61 -15.02 -17.34 -18.77
N GLU A 62 -14.01 -18.10 -18.31
CA GLU A 62 -12.60 -17.78 -18.50
C GLU A 62 -12.12 -17.91 -19.97
N GLU A 63 -12.86 -18.65 -20.79
CA GLU A 63 -12.59 -18.90 -22.22
C GLU A 63 -13.46 -18.04 -23.15
N VAL A 64 -14.43 -17.31 -22.58
CA VAL A 64 -15.39 -16.48 -23.32
C VAL A 64 -14.73 -15.18 -23.75
N LEU A 65 -14.95 -14.76 -24.99
CA LEU A 65 -14.47 -13.48 -25.50
C LEU A 65 -15.31 -12.34 -24.94
N ASP A 66 -14.69 -11.19 -24.67
CA ASP A 66 -15.38 -10.02 -24.09
C ASP A 66 -16.62 -9.62 -24.90
N ASN A 67 -16.54 -9.67 -26.24
CA ASN A 67 -17.66 -9.33 -27.13
C ASN A 67 -18.87 -10.29 -27.05
N GLN A 68 -18.74 -11.41 -26.34
CA GLN A 68 -19.83 -12.36 -26.06
C GLN A 68 -20.47 -12.12 -24.68
N LEU A 69 -19.90 -11.23 -23.88
CA LEU A 69 -20.42 -10.84 -22.59
C LEU A 69 -21.46 -9.72 -22.74
N ASP A 70 -22.31 -9.59 -21.73
CA ASP A 70 -23.26 -8.49 -21.64
C ASP A 70 -22.54 -7.14 -21.67
N GLU A 71 -23.04 -6.19 -22.47
CA GLU A 71 -22.42 -4.89 -22.66
C GLU A 71 -22.38 -4.05 -21.36
N ASN A 72 -23.41 -4.16 -20.51
CA ASN A 72 -23.44 -3.45 -19.23
C ASN A 72 -22.42 -4.05 -18.26
N PHE A 73 -22.28 -5.39 -18.26
CA PHE A 73 -21.23 -6.06 -17.48
C PHE A 73 -19.82 -5.64 -17.92
N GLN A 74 -19.56 -5.59 -19.23
CA GLN A 74 -18.27 -5.15 -19.77
C GLN A 74 -17.96 -3.72 -19.34
N LYS A 75 -18.89 -2.79 -19.54
CA LYS A 75 -18.74 -1.39 -19.15
C LYS A 75 -18.51 -1.22 -17.65
N LYS A 76 -19.26 -1.94 -16.81
CA LYS A 76 -19.05 -1.92 -15.35
C LYS A 76 -17.71 -2.49 -14.92
N SER A 77 -17.22 -3.51 -15.62
CA SER A 77 -15.89 -4.07 -15.41
C SER A 77 -14.78 -3.09 -15.76
N GLU A 78 -14.92 -2.34 -16.86
CA GLU A 78 -13.99 -1.26 -17.23
C GLU A 78 -13.99 -0.13 -16.19
N ASP A 79 -15.16 0.31 -15.72
CA ASP A 79 -15.30 1.31 -14.67
C ASP A 79 -14.61 0.86 -13.37
N PHE A 80 -14.83 -0.40 -12.97
CA PHE A 80 -14.18 -1.00 -11.80
C PHE A 80 -12.65 -1.04 -11.94
N CYS A 81 -12.14 -1.54 -13.06
CA CYS A 81 -10.70 -1.62 -13.33
C CYS A 81 -10.08 -0.22 -13.34
N SER A 82 -10.73 0.74 -13.99
CA SER A 82 -10.26 2.13 -14.07
C SER A 82 -10.20 2.80 -12.69
N TYR A 83 -11.08 2.42 -11.77
CA TYR A 83 -11.04 2.91 -10.39
C TYR A 83 -9.93 2.24 -9.56
N ILE A 84 -9.77 0.92 -9.68
CA ILE A 84 -8.87 0.13 -8.82
C ILE A 84 -7.40 0.22 -9.26
N LEU A 85 -7.11 0.15 -10.56
CA LEU A 85 -5.73 0.08 -11.07
C LEU A 85 -4.86 1.27 -10.62
N PRO A 86 -5.30 2.54 -10.68
CA PRO A 86 -4.49 3.65 -10.21
C PRO A 86 -4.21 3.58 -8.71
N ILE A 87 -5.18 3.11 -7.92
CA ILE A 87 -5.03 2.92 -6.47
C ILE A 87 -3.97 1.86 -6.19
N ILE A 88 -3.99 0.73 -6.90
CA ILE A 88 -2.97 -0.32 -6.73
C ILE A 88 -1.59 0.24 -7.11
N LEU A 89 -1.47 0.86 -8.28
CA LEU A 89 -0.20 1.38 -8.77
C LEU A 89 0.39 2.43 -7.82
N SER A 90 -0.42 3.31 -7.22
CA SER A 90 0.09 4.29 -6.23
C SER A 90 0.71 3.64 -4.99
N HIS A 91 0.33 2.41 -4.63
CA HIS A 91 0.90 1.68 -3.50
C HIS A 91 2.11 0.80 -3.87
N PHE A 92 2.32 0.48 -5.15
CA PHE A 92 3.37 -0.45 -5.61
C PHE A 92 4.61 0.23 -6.23
N ILE A 93 4.61 1.56 -6.43
CA ILE A 93 5.71 2.29 -7.10
C ILE A 93 7.02 2.33 -6.28
N ASN A 94 7.02 1.92 -5.01
CA ASN A 94 8.25 1.86 -4.22
C ASN A 94 8.74 0.41 -4.07
N ILE A 95 9.96 0.11 -4.56
CA ILE A 95 10.63 -1.19 -4.42
C ILE A 95 10.66 -1.65 -2.95
N MET A 96 10.69 -0.69 -2.03
CA MET A 96 10.62 -0.88 -0.59
C MET A 96 9.33 -1.56 -0.08
N TYR A 97 8.20 -1.39 -0.78
CA TYR A 97 6.96 -2.09 -0.41
C TYR A 97 7.05 -3.60 -0.67
N LEU A 98 7.88 -4.05 -1.62
CA LEU A 98 8.03 -5.47 -1.91
C LEU A 98 8.76 -6.22 -0.79
N SER A 99 9.84 -5.64 -0.23
CA SER A 99 10.57 -6.24 0.89
C SER A 99 9.70 -6.27 2.16
N VAL A 100 9.04 -5.16 2.46
CA VAL A 100 8.10 -5.01 3.57
C VAL A 100 6.95 -6.02 3.46
N LEU A 101 6.38 -6.20 2.25
CA LEU A 101 5.31 -7.15 2.02
C LEU A 101 5.77 -8.60 2.25
N GLY A 102 6.98 -8.96 1.79
CA GLY A 102 7.56 -10.28 2.02
C GLY A 102 7.67 -10.60 3.51
N THR A 103 8.25 -9.70 4.30
CA THR A 103 8.39 -9.91 5.75
C THR A 103 7.05 -9.94 6.47
N LEU A 104 6.07 -9.14 6.05
CA LEU A 104 4.71 -9.22 6.59
C LEU A 104 4.08 -10.58 6.30
N VAL A 105 4.18 -11.08 5.07
CA VAL A 105 3.63 -12.40 4.69
C VAL A 105 4.25 -13.52 5.52
N GLU A 106 5.58 -13.52 5.68
CA GLU A 106 6.28 -14.48 6.54
C GLU A 106 5.78 -14.44 7.99
N ALA A 107 5.64 -13.24 8.56
CA ALA A 107 5.15 -13.05 9.92
C ALA A 107 3.71 -13.55 10.08
N TYR A 108 2.84 -13.28 9.10
CA TYR A 108 1.44 -13.77 9.09
C TYR A 108 1.38 -15.30 9.00
N ILE A 109 2.14 -15.91 8.08
CA ILE A 109 2.19 -17.38 7.92
C ILE A 109 2.71 -18.02 9.20
N TYR A 110 3.79 -17.49 9.78
CA TYR A 110 4.34 -17.99 11.03
C TYR A 110 3.31 -17.96 12.16
N ALA A 111 2.61 -16.84 12.36
CA ALA A 111 1.61 -16.69 13.42
C ALA A 111 0.40 -17.62 13.26
N VAL A 112 -0.07 -17.82 12.03
CA VAL A 112 -1.15 -18.79 11.72
C VAL A 112 -0.69 -20.22 12.05
N ASN A 113 0.52 -20.59 11.65
CA ASN A 113 1.04 -21.94 11.82
C ASN A 113 1.49 -22.25 13.27
N SER A 114 1.84 -21.24 14.06
CA SER A 114 2.29 -21.40 15.45
C SER A 114 1.15 -21.42 16.48
N GLY A 115 -0.11 -21.42 16.04
CA GLY A 115 -1.26 -21.74 16.91
C GLY A 115 -1.67 -20.64 17.88
N GLY A 116 -1.35 -19.37 17.59
CA GLY A 116 -1.90 -18.23 18.34
C GLY A 116 -0.88 -17.35 19.07
N VAL A 117 0.39 -17.32 18.66
CA VAL A 117 1.23 -16.17 19.01
C VAL A 117 0.57 -14.94 18.40
N PRO A 118 0.16 -13.93 19.21
CA PRO A 118 -0.48 -12.75 18.67
C PRO A 118 0.51 -12.13 17.68
N LEU A 119 0.09 -12.07 16.41
CA LEU A 119 0.74 -11.19 15.45
C LEU A 119 0.93 -9.85 16.15
N PRO A 120 2.15 -9.26 16.12
CA PRO A 120 2.25 -7.84 16.41
C PRO A 120 1.16 -7.19 15.57
N CYS A 121 0.26 -6.45 16.21
CA CYS A 121 -0.81 -5.75 15.49
C CYS A 121 -0.20 -5.07 14.26
N LEU A 122 -0.90 -5.04 13.11
CA LEU A 122 -0.31 -4.61 11.84
C LEU A 122 0.49 -3.30 11.97
N GLU A 123 0.01 -2.39 12.82
CA GLU A 123 0.70 -1.17 13.22
C GLU A 123 2.06 -1.41 13.89
N ASN A 124 2.18 -2.34 14.84
CA ASN A 124 3.45 -2.76 15.42
C ASN A 124 4.34 -3.45 14.38
N ALA A 125 3.81 -4.29 13.50
CA ALA A 125 4.61 -4.93 12.45
C ALA A 125 5.21 -3.89 11.49
N VAL A 126 4.39 -2.95 11.02
CA VAL A 126 4.83 -1.82 10.17
C VAL A 126 5.83 -0.92 10.90
N THR A 127 5.65 -0.68 12.21
CA THR A 127 6.56 0.15 13.00
C THR A 127 7.91 -0.53 13.20
N THR A 128 7.93 -1.83 13.50
CA THR A 128 9.16 -2.62 13.61
C THR A 128 9.90 -2.67 12.27
N LEU A 129 9.17 -2.85 11.17
CA LEU A 129 9.76 -2.81 9.82
C LEU A 129 10.36 -1.46 9.49
N ALA A 130 9.65 -0.36 9.80
CA ALA A 130 10.20 0.98 9.65
C ALA A 130 11.50 1.18 10.44
N GLN A 131 11.59 0.65 11.67
CA GLN A 131 12.83 0.72 12.46
C GLN A 131 13.99 -0.04 11.81
N LEU A 132 13.75 -1.26 11.32
CA LEU A 132 14.76 -2.10 10.70
C LEU A 132 15.27 -1.49 9.39
N GLU A 133 14.35 -1.12 8.51
CA GLU A 133 14.67 -0.56 7.18
C GLU A 133 15.33 0.81 7.31
N ASN A 134 14.84 1.69 8.19
CA ASN A 134 15.48 2.99 8.40
C ASN A 134 16.88 2.83 9.00
N SER A 135 17.10 1.86 9.89
CA SER A 135 18.43 1.57 10.42
C SER A 135 19.38 1.07 9.31
N ALA A 136 18.90 0.20 8.42
CA ALA A 136 19.67 -0.27 7.27
C ALA A 136 19.95 0.87 6.27
N ALA A 137 18.98 1.77 6.05
CA ALA A 137 19.13 2.94 5.20
C ALA A 137 20.21 3.91 5.72
N VAL A 138 20.29 4.13 7.03
CA VAL A 138 21.37 4.92 7.65
C VAL A 138 22.74 4.30 7.37
N GLN A 139 22.87 2.97 7.55
CA GLN A 139 24.13 2.28 7.28
C GLN A 139 24.52 2.33 5.80
N LYS A 140 23.55 2.17 4.90
CA LYS A 140 23.77 2.23 3.45
C LYS A 140 24.20 3.64 3.01
N ALA A 141 23.55 4.67 3.53
CA ALA A 141 23.89 6.06 3.25
C ALA A 141 25.28 6.43 3.80
N ALA A 142 25.60 6.03 5.03
CA ALA A 142 26.93 6.25 5.63
C ALA A 142 28.04 5.51 4.85
N GLY A 143 27.75 4.29 4.40
CA GLY A 143 28.65 3.53 3.52
C GLY A 143 28.89 4.24 2.20
N HIS A 144 27.83 4.72 1.53
CA HIS A 144 27.92 5.48 0.28
C HIS A 144 28.74 6.76 0.45
N TYR A 145 28.48 7.53 1.52
CA TYR A 145 29.26 8.72 1.83
C TYR A 145 30.76 8.41 1.99
N SER A 146 31.09 7.39 2.80
CA SER A 146 32.48 7.00 3.07
C SER A 146 33.20 6.54 1.80
N GLU A 147 32.51 5.80 0.94
CA GLU A 147 33.03 5.35 -0.34
C GLU A 147 33.29 6.52 -1.30
N GLN A 148 32.34 7.46 -1.43
CA GLN A 148 32.50 8.62 -2.32
C GLN A 148 33.59 9.56 -1.81
N MET A 149 33.68 9.79 -0.50
CA MET A 149 34.77 10.57 0.10
C MET A 149 36.13 9.93 -0.21
N THR A 150 36.27 8.61 -0.06
CA THR A 150 37.54 7.90 -0.36
C THR A 150 37.91 7.96 -1.85
N LYS A 151 36.91 7.93 -2.75
CA LYS A 151 37.14 7.97 -4.21
C LYS A 151 37.49 9.36 -4.73
N ARG A 152 36.84 10.40 -4.19
CA ARG A 152 36.93 11.77 -4.71
C ARG A 152 37.99 12.60 -4.00
N LEU A 153 38.34 12.24 -2.77
CA LEU A 153 39.27 12.99 -1.94
C LEU A 153 40.62 12.28 -1.87
N SER A 154 41.69 13.00 -2.22
CA SER A 154 43.06 12.60 -1.92
C SER A 154 43.60 13.54 -0.85
N LEU A 155 44.03 12.99 0.28
CA LEU A 155 44.58 13.78 1.39
C LEU A 155 46.12 13.86 1.29
N PRO A 156 46.73 15.01 1.64
CA PRO A 156 46.10 16.28 2.05
C PRO A 156 45.53 17.08 0.87
N THR A 157 44.45 17.84 1.08
CA THR A 157 43.94 18.81 0.09
C THR A 157 44.70 20.12 0.16
N ASP A 158 44.72 20.87 -0.96
CA ASP A 158 45.40 22.16 -1.05
C ASP A 158 44.65 23.26 -0.29
N THR A 159 43.31 23.16 -0.21
CA THR A 159 42.48 24.11 0.53
C THR A 159 41.37 23.42 1.34
N LEU A 160 40.88 24.11 2.36
CA LEU A 160 39.67 23.71 3.10
C LEU A 160 38.42 23.75 2.20
N GLN A 161 38.38 24.69 1.24
CA GLN A 161 37.24 24.87 0.35
C GLN A 161 37.02 23.64 -0.53
N GLU A 162 38.10 23.07 -1.08
CA GLU A 162 38.07 21.83 -1.87
C GLU A 162 37.47 20.66 -1.07
N LEU A 163 37.86 20.52 0.20
CA LEU A 163 37.32 19.51 1.10
C LEU A 163 35.81 19.71 1.34
N LEU A 164 35.37 20.95 1.56
CA LEU A 164 33.96 21.27 1.82
C LEU A 164 33.08 21.04 0.60
N GLU A 165 33.58 21.32 -0.61
CA GLU A 165 32.86 21.08 -1.86
C GLU A 165 32.65 19.58 -2.12
N VAL A 166 33.70 18.78 -1.91
CA VAL A 166 33.59 17.31 -2.02
C VAL A 166 32.65 16.76 -0.94
N HIS A 167 32.76 17.23 0.31
CA HIS A 167 31.87 16.83 1.39
C HIS A 167 30.41 17.12 1.08
N ALA A 168 30.07 18.34 0.64
CA ALA A 168 28.70 18.72 0.34
C ALA A 168 28.10 17.89 -0.82
N ALA A 169 28.92 17.54 -1.83
CA ALA A 169 28.48 16.67 -2.92
C ALA A 169 28.21 15.23 -2.43
N CYS A 170 29.13 14.66 -1.64
CA CYS A 170 28.98 13.32 -1.07
C CYS A 170 27.80 13.24 -0.10
N GLU A 171 27.61 14.26 0.75
CA GLU A 171 26.49 14.37 1.69
C GLU A 171 25.16 14.38 0.93
N LYS A 172 25.04 15.22 -0.10
CA LYS A 172 23.82 15.30 -0.92
C LYS A 172 23.46 13.95 -1.56
N GLU A 173 24.44 13.22 -2.07
CA GLU A 173 24.23 11.88 -2.63
C GLU A 173 23.81 10.87 -1.56
N ALA A 174 24.46 10.87 -0.40
CA ALA A 174 24.13 9.97 0.69
C ALA A 174 22.73 10.23 1.27
N ILE A 175 22.31 11.50 1.36
CA ILE A 175 20.93 11.87 1.70
C ILE A 175 19.96 11.29 0.67
N ALA A 176 20.26 11.38 -0.63
CA ALA A 176 19.41 10.81 -1.67
C ALA A 176 19.27 9.27 -1.51
N VAL A 177 20.37 8.58 -1.23
CA VAL A 177 20.36 7.12 -0.93
C VAL A 177 19.52 6.81 0.31
N PHE A 178 19.64 7.59 1.38
CA PHE A 178 18.80 7.43 2.57
C PHE A 178 17.32 7.61 2.24
N MET A 179 16.96 8.70 1.55
CA MET A 179 15.57 9.00 1.19
C MET A 179 14.94 7.93 0.29
N GLU A 180 15.74 7.30 -0.58
CA GLU A 180 15.31 6.18 -1.43
C GLU A 180 14.99 4.91 -0.62
N HIS A 181 15.65 4.70 0.53
CA HIS A 181 15.54 3.46 1.32
C HIS A 181 14.82 3.62 2.66
N SER A 182 14.51 4.86 3.06
CA SER A 182 13.81 5.15 4.31
C SER A 182 12.29 5.12 4.15
N PHE A 183 11.58 4.61 5.15
CA PHE A 183 10.12 4.58 5.19
C PHE A 183 9.56 4.91 6.57
N LYS A 184 8.46 5.68 6.58
CA LYS A 184 7.69 6.04 7.78
C LYS A 184 8.54 6.67 8.91
N ASP A 185 9.60 7.41 8.57
CA ASP A 185 10.37 8.23 9.52
C ASP A 185 9.71 9.60 9.76
N GLU A 186 8.44 9.60 10.19
CA GLU A 186 7.64 10.82 10.33
C GLU A 186 8.24 11.85 11.30
N LYS A 187 8.94 11.38 12.34
CA LYS A 187 9.63 12.21 13.34
C LYS A 187 11.03 12.64 12.91
N LYS A 188 11.50 12.14 11.77
CA LYS A 188 12.85 12.35 11.22
C LYS A 188 13.95 11.92 12.19
N ASP A 189 13.69 10.90 13.01
CA ASP A 189 14.63 10.47 14.05
C ASP A 189 15.84 9.76 13.43
N PHE A 190 15.63 8.98 12.36
CA PHE A 190 16.72 8.34 11.63
C PHE A 190 17.45 9.31 10.73
N GLN A 191 16.74 10.24 10.08
CA GLN A 191 17.38 11.31 9.32
C GLN A 191 18.31 12.17 10.20
N LYS A 192 17.86 12.55 11.41
CA LYS A 192 18.71 13.27 12.36
C LYS A 192 19.91 12.45 12.80
N LYS A 193 19.74 11.15 13.07
CA LYS A 193 20.87 10.27 13.42
C LYS A 193 21.90 10.22 12.30
N PHE A 194 21.46 10.14 11.05
CA PHE A 194 22.35 10.14 9.89
C PHE A 194 23.11 11.47 9.74
N LEU A 195 22.45 12.62 9.87
CA LEU A 195 23.09 13.95 9.75
C LEU A 195 24.07 14.29 10.88
N VAL A 196 24.10 13.47 11.94
CA VAL A 196 25.01 13.65 13.10
C VAL A 196 26.15 12.62 13.09
N MET A 197 26.12 11.65 12.17
CA MET A 197 27.21 10.67 11.96
C MET A 197 28.33 11.28 11.11
#